data_AF-A0AAE3PGA4-F1
#
_entry.id   AF-A0AAE3PGA4-F1
#
_cell.length_a   1.000
_cell.length_b   1.000
_cell.length_c   1.000
_cell.angle_alpha   90.00
_cell.angle_beta   90.00
_cell.angle_gamma   90.00
#
_symmetry.space_group_name_H-M   'P 1'
#
loop_
_entity.id
_entity.type
_entity.pdbx_description
1 polymer ?
#
loop_
_entity_poly.entity_id
_entity_poly.type
_entity_poly.pdbx_seq_one_letter_code
_entity_poly.pdbx_strand_id
1 'polypeptide(L)'
;MERTPAKYRTSKLRLARLPSGREITTQVHEYVGESGGPKVYLQAAQHGIELNGPAVLRRLHHRLLETELAGTVVSVPVANPIAFDHRSYMAPSELDAVNSNMNRVWPGNDSGTLQEQMAARLWEYVEGADALIDLHTGMPDMLEHVIYMEGNETSRELAETFGIELLMEEAIDEDDDSEWTEQEFHAKLRNTATRAGIPAITPELSNSRRIQHDAVERGVEGVVNVLTHIGVLDGTPTPPVEHTVARNHIGRVPVHHSGLFEPDPDVEVGDHVTAGDHLGVIYNPATFEVLQEPTADRDGILYSLRRESTCVAGESIASVAIRTE
;
A
#
# COMPACT_ATOMS: atom_id res chain seq x y z
N MET A 1 0.73 -30.05 -5.46
CA MET A 1 -0.12 -30.40 -4.31
C MET A 1 -1.49 -30.78 -4.83
N GLU A 2 -2.23 -31.64 -4.13
CA GLU A 2 -3.63 -31.89 -4.47
C GLU A 2 -4.43 -30.59 -4.23
N ARG A 3 -5.38 -30.28 -5.10
CA ARG A 3 -6.23 -29.09 -5.02
C ARG A 3 -7.67 -29.54 -4.96
N THR A 4 -8.48 -28.82 -4.17
CA THR A 4 -9.89 -29.12 -4.03
C THR A 4 -10.72 -27.84 -4.13
N PRO A 5 -12.01 -27.93 -4.52
CA PRO A 5 -12.87 -26.76 -4.59
C PRO A 5 -12.88 -25.97 -3.28
N ALA A 6 -12.72 -24.65 -3.38
CA ALA A 6 -12.62 -23.78 -2.21
C ALA A 6 -13.84 -23.92 -1.28
N LYS A 7 -13.60 -24.27 -0.02
CA LYS A 7 -14.59 -24.13 1.06
C LYS A 7 -14.55 -22.70 1.56
N TYR A 8 -15.48 -21.89 1.10
CA TYR A 8 -15.62 -20.50 1.52
C TYR A 8 -16.31 -20.38 2.88
N ARG A 9 -15.70 -19.59 3.76
CA ARG A 9 -16.26 -19.18 5.06
C ARG A 9 -16.09 -17.69 5.23
N THR A 10 -17.01 -17.10 5.97
CA THR A 10 -16.87 -15.71 6.42
C THR A 10 -17.13 -15.64 7.91
N SER A 11 -16.35 -14.82 8.59
CA SER A 11 -16.50 -14.56 10.02
C SER A 11 -16.43 -13.07 10.29
N LYS A 12 -17.17 -12.67 11.33
CA LYS A 12 -17.14 -11.30 11.85
C LYS A 12 -16.08 -11.23 12.94
N LEU A 13 -14.98 -10.55 12.65
CA LEU A 13 -13.91 -10.34 13.60
C LEU A 13 -14.19 -9.07 14.42
N ARG A 14 -14.19 -9.20 15.75
CA ARG A 14 -14.17 -8.04 16.64
C ARG A 14 -12.74 -7.52 16.74
N LEU A 15 -12.52 -6.31 16.24
CA LEU A 15 -11.23 -5.63 16.28
C LEU A 15 -11.03 -4.89 17.60
N ALA A 16 -12.02 -4.09 18.02
CA ALA A 16 -11.93 -3.29 19.24
C ALA A 16 -13.32 -2.91 19.79
N ARG A 17 -13.35 -2.04 20.80
CA ARG A 17 -14.59 -1.51 21.39
C ARG A 17 -14.45 -0.01 21.67
N LEU A 18 -15.44 0.77 21.28
CA LEU A 18 -15.52 2.20 21.54
C LEU A 18 -15.97 2.51 22.98
N PRO A 19 -15.76 3.73 23.49
CA PRO A 19 -16.17 4.12 24.85
C PRO A 19 -17.67 3.93 25.14
N SER A 20 -18.51 4.01 24.12
CA SER A 20 -19.96 3.76 24.22
C SER A 20 -20.34 2.28 24.39
N GLY A 21 -19.35 1.36 24.35
CA GLY A 21 -19.55 -0.09 24.39
C GLY A 21 -19.79 -0.73 23.03
N ARG A 22 -19.93 0.06 21.96
CA ARG A 22 -20.10 -0.45 20.58
C ARG A 22 -18.82 -1.15 20.10
N GLU A 23 -19.00 -2.29 19.46
CA GLU A 23 -17.88 -3.05 18.89
C GLU A 23 -17.51 -2.52 17.51
N ILE A 24 -16.21 -2.46 17.26
CA ILE A 24 -15.63 -2.22 15.93
C ILE A 24 -15.29 -3.59 15.38
N THR A 25 -15.81 -3.90 14.19
CA THR A 25 -15.68 -5.22 13.59
C THR A 25 -15.39 -5.12 12.11
N THR A 26 -14.66 -6.10 11.58
CA THR A 26 -14.50 -6.30 10.14
C THR A 26 -14.92 -7.72 9.73
N GLN A 27 -15.05 -7.94 8.43
CA GLN A 27 -15.34 -9.26 7.86
C GLN A 27 -14.04 -9.90 7.38
N VAL A 28 -13.81 -11.13 7.80
CA VAL A 28 -12.73 -11.99 7.31
C VAL A 28 -13.35 -13.02 6.37
N HIS A 29 -12.75 -13.16 5.20
CA HIS A 29 -13.14 -14.14 4.17
C HIS A 29 -12.04 -15.20 4.07
N GLU A 30 -12.39 -16.46 4.31
CA GLU A 30 -11.46 -17.58 4.24
C GLU A 30 -11.87 -18.53 3.13
N TYR A 31 -10.91 -18.88 2.27
CA TYR A 31 -11.08 -19.84 1.18
C TYR A 31 -10.12 -20.98 1.44
N VAL A 32 -10.65 -22.14 1.81
CA VAL A 32 -9.85 -23.29 2.25
C VAL A 32 -9.97 -24.41 1.23
N GLY A 33 -8.85 -24.77 0.62
CA GLY A 33 -8.72 -25.94 -0.24
C GLY A 33 -8.17 -27.14 0.50
N GLU A 34 -7.23 -27.86 -0.14
CA GLU A 34 -6.60 -29.03 0.45
C GLU A 34 -5.69 -28.67 1.63
N SER A 35 -5.64 -29.56 2.62
CA SER A 35 -4.82 -29.42 3.81
C SER A 35 -3.32 -29.52 3.52
N GLY A 36 -2.51 -28.75 4.26
CA GLY A 36 -1.05 -28.77 4.13
C GLY A 36 -0.47 -27.94 2.98
N GLY A 37 -1.30 -27.19 2.25
CA GLY A 37 -0.84 -26.16 1.32
C GLY A 37 -0.59 -24.80 1.99
N PRO A 38 -0.04 -23.83 1.24
CA PRO A 38 0.35 -22.52 1.76
C PRO A 38 -0.84 -21.66 2.24
N LYS A 39 -0.59 -20.78 3.21
CA LYS A 39 -1.52 -19.77 3.72
C LYS A 39 -1.10 -18.40 3.21
N VAL A 40 -1.96 -17.72 2.46
CA VAL A 40 -1.72 -16.35 1.98
C VAL A 40 -2.70 -15.38 2.65
N TYR A 41 -2.18 -14.31 3.24
CA TYR A 41 -2.98 -13.23 3.82
C TYR A 41 -3.05 -12.04 2.86
N LEU A 42 -4.27 -11.59 2.58
CA LEU A 42 -4.57 -10.45 1.72
C LEU A 42 -5.37 -9.44 2.51
N GLN A 43 -4.99 -8.17 2.48
CA GLN A 43 -5.86 -7.11 3.02
C GLN A 43 -5.88 -5.86 2.15
N ALA A 44 -6.85 -5.00 2.44
CA ALA A 44 -6.97 -3.68 1.85
C ALA A 44 -7.62 -2.70 2.83
N ALA A 45 -7.58 -1.41 2.47
CA ALA A 45 -8.24 -0.32 3.17
C ALA A 45 -7.89 -0.27 4.68
N GLN A 46 -6.60 -0.41 4.99
CA GLN A 46 -6.09 0.09 6.28
C GLN A 46 -6.08 1.63 6.31
N HIS A 47 -5.98 2.26 5.13
CA HIS A 47 -6.37 3.63 4.89
C HIS A 47 -7.73 3.71 4.19
N GLY A 48 -8.63 4.53 4.71
CA GLY A 48 -10.06 4.45 4.38
C GLY A 48 -10.47 4.97 2.99
N ILE A 49 -9.58 5.69 2.32
CA ILE A 49 -9.84 6.27 0.99
C ILE A 49 -9.26 5.43 -0.14
N GLU A 50 -8.58 4.33 0.16
CA GLU A 50 -7.91 3.51 -0.84
C GLU A 50 -8.86 2.45 -1.38
N LEU A 51 -9.58 2.79 -2.45
CA LEU A 51 -10.76 2.03 -2.87
C LEU A 51 -10.46 0.93 -3.90
N ASN A 52 -9.29 0.96 -4.55
CA ASN A 52 -8.94 -0.07 -5.54
C ASN A 52 -8.65 -1.42 -4.88
N GLY A 53 -7.98 -1.46 -3.72
CA GLY A 53 -7.73 -2.70 -2.97
C GLY A 53 -9.01 -3.47 -2.60
N PRO A 54 -10.01 -2.85 -1.94
CA PRO A 54 -11.30 -3.52 -1.68
C PRO A 54 -12.00 -3.99 -2.96
N ALA A 55 -11.89 -3.24 -4.06
CA ALA A 55 -12.45 -3.63 -5.35
C ALA A 55 -11.74 -4.84 -5.98
N VAL A 56 -10.41 -4.94 -5.84
CA VAL A 56 -9.61 -6.11 -6.21
C VAL A 56 -10.09 -7.33 -5.44
N LEU A 57 -10.16 -7.24 -4.11
CA LEU A 57 -10.57 -8.37 -3.26
C LEU A 57 -12.01 -8.82 -3.55
N ARG A 58 -12.92 -7.89 -3.88
CA ARG A 58 -14.28 -8.23 -4.32
C ARG A 58 -14.30 -9.00 -5.64
N ARG A 59 -13.48 -8.62 -6.63
CA ARG A 59 -13.42 -9.35 -7.91
C ARG A 59 -12.72 -10.71 -7.75
N LEU A 60 -11.67 -10.76 -6.93
CA LEU A 60 -10.95 -11.98 -6.57
C LEU A 60 -11.88 -12.99 -5.87
N HIS A 61 -12.76 -12.54 -4.97
CA HIS A 61 -13.76 -13.40 -4.31
C HIS A 61 -14.52 -14.28 -5.30
N HIS A 62 -15.01 -13.70 -6.40
CA HIS A 62 -15.76 -14.45 -7.40
C HIS A 62 -14.90 -15.50 -8.10
N ARG A 63 -13.62 -15.21 -8.38
CA ARG A 63 -12.69 -16.19 -8.96
C ARG A 63 -12.36 -17.32 -7.99
N LEU A 64 -12.11 -17.00 -6.72
CA LEU A 64 -11.75 -17.99 -5.70
C LEU A 64 -12.89 -18.97 -5.39
N LEU A 65 -14.16 -18.54 -5.51
CA LEU A 65 -15.31 -19.43 -5.35
C LEU A 65 -15.42 -20.50 -6.44
N GLU A 66 -14.84 -20.24 -7.61
CA GLU A 66 -14.94 -21.11 -8.78
C GLU A 66 -13.66 -21.92 -9.04
N THR A 67 -12.65 -21.78 -8.18
CA THR A 67 -11.32 -22.38 -8.37
C THR A 67 -10.99 -23.42 -7.30
N GLU A 68 -10.14 -24.38 -7.66
CA GLU A 68 -9.57 -25.35 -6.72
C GLU A 68 -8.28 -24.80 -6.09
N LEU A 69 -8.14 -24.96 -4.78
CA LEU A 69 -7.02 -24.39 -4.01
C LEU A 69 -6.19 -25.50 -3.35
N ALA A 70 -4.89 -25.29 -3.25
CA ALA A 70 -4.01 -25.98 -2.30
C ALA A 70 -3.68 -25.00 -1.16
N GLY A 71 -4.14 -25.27 0.06
CA GLY A 71 -3.93 -24.38 1.19
C GLY A 71 -5.08 -23.40 1.43
N THR A 72 -4.75 -22.20 1.92
CA THR A 72 -5.72 -21.23 2.44
C THR A 72 -5.44 -19.82 1.94
N VAL A 73 -6.48 -19.12 1.49
CA VAL A 73 -6.44 -17.66 1.28
C VAL A 73 -7.30 -17.00 2.34
N VAL A 74 -6.72 -16.06 3.09
CA VAL A 74 -7.44 -15.18 4.02
C VAL A 74 -7.51 -13.80 3.39
N SER A 75 -8.70 -13.22 3.29
CA SER A 75 -8.92 -11.90 2.70
C SER A 75 -9.71 -10.99 3.65
N VAL A 76 -9.16 -9.80 3.93
CA VAL A 76 -9.77 -8.75 4.75
C VAL A 76 -9.94 -7.49 3.88
N PRO A 77 -11.12 -7.26 3.28
CA PRO A 77 -11.32 -6.15 2.34
C PRO A 77 -11.32 -4.76 2.99
N VAL A 78 -11.60 -4.69 4.30
CA VAL A 78 -11.59 -3.42 5.06
C VAL A 78 -10.89 -3.66 6.38
N ALA A 79 -9.57 -3.48 6.41
CA ALA A 79 -8.77 -3.64 7.63
C ALA A 79 -9.10 -2.57 8.68
N ASN A 80 -9.33 -1.32 8.24
CA ASN A 80 -9.66 -0.21 9.10
C ASN A 80 -11.06 0.37 8.82
N PRO A 81 -12.14 -0.24 9.35
CA PRO A 81 -13.50 0.23 9.13
C PRO A 81 -13.73 1.66 9.66
N ILE A 82 -12.95 2.12 10.64
CA ILE A 82 -13.05 3.49 11.16
C ILE A 82 -12.65 4.49 10.07
N ALA A 83 -11.45 4.36 9.51
CA ALA A 83 -10.98 5.26 8.45
C ALA A 83 -11.90 5.16 7.22
N PHE A 84 -12.32 3.95 6.86
CA PHE A 84 -13.19 3.70 5.71
C PHE A 84 -14.55 4.41 5.82
N ASP A 85 -15.25 4.25 6.96
CA ASP A 85 -16.55 4.90 7.18
C ASP A 85 -16.45 6.43 7.23
N HIS A 86 -15.30 6.97 7.67
CA HIS A 86 -15.02 8.41 7.67
C HIS A 86 -14.53 8.94 6.31
N ARG A 87 -14.26 8.08 5.32
CA ARG A 87 -13.69 8.46 4.01
C ARG A 87 -12.41 9.26 4.17
N SER A 88 -11.59 8.88 5.15
CA SER A 88 -10.34 9.51 5.52
C SER A 88 -9.17 8.56 5.32
N TYR A 89 -7.99 9.10 5.06
CA TYR A 89 -6.77 8.29 4.96
C TYR A 89 -6.46 7.61 6.29
N MET A 90 -6.50 8.37 7.39
CA MET A 90 -6.27 7.87 8.76
C MET A 90 -7.58 7.82 9.54
N ALA A 91 -7.58 7.12 10.69
CA ALA A 91 -8.69 7.26 11.63
C ALA A 91 -8.73 8.70 12.19
N PRO A 92 -9.92 9.25 12.51
CA PRO A 92 -10.01 10.53 13.21
C PRO A 92 -9.20 10.50 14.52
N SER A 93 -8.38 11.52 14.74
CA SER A 93 -7.54 11.64 15.95
C SER A 93 -8.36 11.68 17.25
N GLU A 94 -9.64 12.01 17.18
CA GLU A 94 -10.57 11.99 18.32
C GLU A 94 -10.91 10.57 18.78
N LEU A 95 -10.72 9.56 17.92
CA LEU A 95 -10.93 8.15 18.24
C LEU A 95 -9.64 7.48 18.72
N ASP A 96 -8.50 7.94 18.23
CA ASP A 96 -7.17 7.52 18.67
C ASP A 96 -6.20 8.70 18.62
N ALA A 97 -6.01 9.36 19.76
CA ALA A 97 -5.20 10.58 19.87
C ALA A 97 -3.70 10.31 19.85
N VAL A 98 -3.29 9.05 19.97
CA VAL A 98 -1.88 8.65 19.99
C VAL A 98 -1.48 8.11 18.62
N ASN A 99 -2.30 7.22 18.04
CA ASN A 99 -2.00 6.59 16.76
C ASN A 99 -3.22 6.63 15.83
N SER A 100 -3.31 7.63 14.97
CA SER A 100 -4.38 7.73 13.97
C SER A 100 -4.13 6.85 12.73
N ASN A 101 -2.88 6.50 12.44
CA ASN A 101 -2.47 5.75 11.27
C ASN A 101 -2.19 4.27 11.59
N MET A 102 -3.06 3.37 11.11
CA MET A 102 -2.88 1.92 11.29
C MET A 102 -1.54 1.42 10.76
N ASN A 103 -1.01 2.02 9.68
CA ASN A 103 0.25 1.59 9.06
C ASN A 103 1.51 2.04 9.83
N ARG A 104 1.35 2.37 11.12
CA ARG A 104 2.42 2.78 12.05
C ARG A 104 2.34 2.03 13.38
N VAL A 105 1.49 1.01 13.48
CA VAL A 105 1.25 0.29 14.73
C VAL A 105 1.32 -1.22 14.61
N TRP A 106 1.78 -1.78 13.49
CA TRP A 106 1.93 -3.23 13.36
C TRP A 106 3.11 -3.75 14.21
N PRO A 107 3.01 -4.94 14.83
CA PRO A 107 1.94 -5.94 14.76
C PRO A 107 0.73 -5.64 15.67
N GLY A 108 0.74 -4.52 16.38
CA GLY A 108 -0.31 -4.11 17.31
C GLY A 108 0.01 -4.47 18.77
N ASN A 109 -0.91 -4.08 19.65
CA ASN A 109 -0.86 -4.37 21.08
C ASN A 109 -2.28 -4.48 21.64
N ASP A 110 -2.63 -5.66 22.18
CA ASP A 110 -3.96 -5.95 22.75
C ASP A 110 -4.33 -5.04 23.94
N SER A 111 -3.34 -4.43 24.59
CA SER A 111 -3.52 -3.48 25.70
C SER A 111 -3.16 -2.05 25.30
N GLY A 112 -2.92 -1.80 24.02
CA GLY A 112 -2.53 -0.51 23.47
C GLY A 112 -3.70 0.41 23.15
N THR A 113 -3.42 1.37 22.28
CA THR A 113 -4.36 2.30 21.67
C THR A 113 -5.41 1.58 20.81
N LEU A 114 -6.40 2.32 20.30
CA LEU A 114 -7.50 1.73 19.55
C LEU A 114 -6.99 1.06 18.26
N GLN A 115 -6.13 1.73 17.49
CA GLN A 115 -5.53 1.19 16.27
C GLN A 115 -4.59 0.01 16.58
N GLU A 116 -3.79 0.09 17.66
CA GLU A 116 -2.92 -1.02 18.10
C GLU A 116 -3.73 -2.28 18.42
N GLN A 117 -4.86 -2.16 19.12
CA GLN A 117 -5.74 -3.29 19.40
C GLN A 117 -6.34 -3.87 18.12
N MET A 118 -6.76 -3.02 17.17
CA MET A 118 -7.29 -3.48 15.88
C MET A 118 -6.22 -4.24 15.08
N ALA A 119 -4.99 -3.72 15.03
CA ALA A 119 -3.87 -4.35 14.35
C ALA A 119 -3.51 -5.72 14.98
N ALA A 120 -3.47 -5.81 16.31
CA ALA A 120 -3.18 -7.06 17.03
C ALA A 120 -4.17 -8.18 16.66
N ARG A 121 -5.46 -7.85 16.53
CA ARG A 121 -6.48 -8.83 16.13
C ARG A 121 -6.36 -9.29 14.68
N LEU A 122 -5.92 -8.42 13.79
CA LEU A 122 -5.65 -8.81 12.40
C LEU A 122 -4.34 -9.61 12.30
N TRP A 123 -3.35 -9.29 13.14
CA TRP A 123 -2.07 -9.99 13.18
C TRP A 123 -2.21 -11.48 13.49
N GLU A 124 -3.22 -11.89 14.28
CA GLU A 124 -3.56 -13.31 14.50
C GLU A 124 -3.79 -14.08 13.18
N TYR A 125 -4.26 -13.41 12.12
CA TYR A 125 -4.42 -14.01 10.79
C TYR A 125 -3.17 -13.90 9.92
N VAL A 126 -2.32 -12.91 10.17
CA VAL A 126 -1.03 -12.74 9.48
C VAL A 126 -0.02 -13.77 9.97
N GLU A 127 -0.01 -14.06 11.27
CA GLU A 127 0.93 -14.98 11.88
C GLU A 127 0.89 -16.37 11.20
N GLY A 128 2.08 -16.86 10.83
CA GLY A 128 2.25 -18.13 10.12
C GLY A 128 1.71 -18.16 8.70
N ALA A 129 1.43 -17.02 8.07
CA ALA A 129 1.22 -16.96 6.62
C ALA A 129 2.55 -17.18 5.86
N ASP A 130 2.47 -17.80 4.69
CA ASP A 130 3.58 -18.01 3.77
C ASP A 130 3.83 -16.79 2.87
N ALA A 131 2.83 -15.90 2.72
CA ALA A 131 2.99 -14.61 2.07
C ALA A 131 1.90 -13.61 2.49
N LEU A 132 2.20 -12.32 2.32
CA LEU A 132 1.30 -11.21 2.59
C LEU A 132 1.23 -10.22 1.43
N ILE A 133 0.01 -9.84 1.04
CA ILE A 133 -0.24 -8.74 0.09
C ILE A 133 -1.13 -7.70 0.77
N ASP A 134 -0.60 -6.50 0.95
CA ASP A 134 -1.31 -5.36 1.51
C ASP A 134 -1.61 -4.37 0.39
N LEU A 135 -2.87 -4.29 -0.06
CA LEU A 135 -3.27 -3.51 -1.24
C LEU A 135 -3.56 -2.06 -0.86
N HIS A 136 -2.75 -1.14 -1.38
CA HIS A 136 -2.83 0.31 -1.18
C HIS A 136 -3.18 1.03 -2.50
N THR A 137 -3.33 2.35 -2.42
CA THR A 137 -3.43 3.22 -3.59
C THR A 137 -2.62 4.48 -3.39
N GLY A 138 -1.94 4.91 -4.45
CA GLY A 138 -1.23 6.16 -4.47
C GLY A 138 -2.12 7.41 -4.35
N MET A 139 -1.42 8.54 -4.32
CA MET A 139 -2.03 9.85 -4.52
C MET A 139 -2.63 9.94 -5.93
N PRO A 140 -3.53 10.91 -6.20
CA PRO A 140 -4.25 10.96 -7.46
C PRO A 140 -3.42 10.83 -8.74
N ASP A 141 -2.23 11.43 -8.75
CA ASP A 141 -1.25 11.36 -9.83
C ASP A 141 0.02 10.71 -9.29
N MET A 142 0.00 9.39 -9.33
CA MET A 142 1.09 8.52 -8.91
C MET A 142 1.12 7.31 -9.81
N LEU A 143 2.33 6.91 -10.24
CA LEU A 143 2.51 5.66 -10.97
C LEU A 143 2.13 4.48 -10.10
N GLU A 144 1.56 3.46 -10.73
CA GLU A 144 1.41 2.17 -10.09
C GLU A 144 2.78 1.52 -9.87
N HIS A 145 2.96 0.95 -8.69
CA HIS A 145 4.21 0.29 -8.34
C HIS A 145 3.99 -0.75 -7.25
N VAL A 146 4.97 -1.63 -7.06
CA VAL A 146 4.96 -2.60 -5.95
C VAL A 146 6.16 -2.34 -5.07
N ILE A 147 5.89 -2.11 -3.78
CA ILE A 147 6.93 -1.86 -2.78
C ILE A 147 7.29 -3.16 -2.06
N TYR A 148 8.58 -3.41 -1.91
CA TYR A 148 9.13 -4.49 -1.07
C TYR A 148 10.29 -3.97 -0.21
N MET A 149 10.62 -4.71 0.85
CA MET A 149 11.76 -4.37 1.73
C MET A 149 13.08 -4.73 1.04
N GLU A 150 14.00 -3.78 0.97
CA GLU A 150 15.34 -4.00 0.41
C GLU A 150 16.02 -5.22 1.06
N GLY A 151 16.73 -6.01 0.26
CA GLY A 151 17.48 -7.17 0.72
C GLY A 151 16.64 -8.42 1.01
N ASN A 152 15.31 -8.38 0.82
CA ASN A 152 14.46 -9.56 0.92
C ASN A 152 14.13 -10.14 -0.47
N GLU A 153 14.90 -11.15 -0.89
CA GLU A 153 14.79 -11.79 -2.21
C GLU A 153 13.40 -12.40 -2.43
N THR A 154 12.81 -13.08 -1.43
CA THR A 154 11.47 -13.67 -1.58
C THR A 154 10.38 -12.62 -1.77
N SER A 155 10.43 -11.49 -1.04
CA SER A 155 9.50 -10.38 -1.27
C SER A 155 9.72 -9.71 -2.63
N ARG A 156 10.96 -9.64 -3.12
CA ARG A 156 11.26 -9.18 -4.49
C ARG A 156 10.64 -10.11 -5.53
N GLU A 157 10.79 -11.43 -5.39
CA GLU A 157 10.16 -12.43 -6.27
C GLU A 157 8.63 -12.29 -6.28
N LEU A 158 8.01 -12.03 -5.13
CA LEU A 158 6.57 -11.74 -5.05
C LEU A 158 6.21 -10.46 -5.80
N ALA A 159 7.03 -9.40 -5.70
CA ALA A 159 6.79 -8.13 -6.36
C ALA A 159 6.90 -8.24 -7.89
N GLU A 160 7.94 -8.92 -8.38
CA GLU A 160 8.12 -9.25 -9.80
C GLU A 160 6.95 -10.08 -10.32
N THR A 161 6.56 -11.12 -9.56
CA THR A 161 5.43 -11.99 -9.89
C THR A 161 4.09 -11.24 -9.95
N PHE A 162 3.90 -10.23 -9.10
CA PHE A 162 2.69 -9.42 -9.12
C PHE A 162 2.50 -8.69 -10.46
N GLY A 163 3.59 -8.37 -11.18
CA GLY A 163 3.53 -8.01 -12.59
C GLY A 163 3.18 -6.55 -12.90
N ILE A 164 3.50 -5.63 -11.99
CA ILE A 164 3.52 -4.18 -12.27
C ILE A 164 4.95 -3.78 -12.66
N GLU A 165 5.07 -2.87 -13.61
CA GLU A 165 6.35 -2.47 -14.22
C GLU A 165 7.31 -1.85 -13.21
N LEU A 166 6.85 -0.85 -12.44
CA LEU A 166 7.68 -0.15 -11.47
C LEU A 166 7.74 -0.93 -10.15
N LEU A 167 8.94 -1.33 -9.75
CA LEU A 167 9.22 -1.94 -8.45
C LEU A 167 9.97 -0.93 -7.58
N MET A 168 9.52 -0.76 -6.34
CA MET A 168 10.13 0.17 -5.39
C MET A 168 10.78 -0.57 -4.23
N GLU A 169 12.10 -0.46 -4.14
CA GLU A 169 12.88 -0.91 -3.00
C GLU A 169 12.75 0.10 -1.87
N GLU A 170 12.28 -0.36 -0.71
CA GLU A 170 12.23 0.45 0.51
C GLU A 170 13.29 -0.02 1.51
N ALA A 171 14.19 0.90 1.84
CA ALA A 171 15.22 0.74 2.84
C ALA A 171 14.91 1.58 4.09
N ILE A 172 15.60 1.30 5.20
CA ILE A 172 15.71 2.28 6.30
C ILE A 172 16.55 3.43 5.75
N ASP A 173 16.12 4.66 5.98
CA ASP A 173 16.91 5.83 5.65
C ASP A 173 18.10 5.90 6.61
N GLU A 174 19.28 5.46 6.16
CA GLU A 174 20.52 5.48 6.97
C GLU A 174 21.02 6.90 7.23
N ASP A 175 20.53 7.91 6.50
CA ASP A 175 20.90 9.32 6.69
C ASP A 175 19.97 10.04 7.70
N ASP A 176 18.84 9.42 8.11
CA ASP A 176 17.92 9.92 9.13
C ASP A 176 17.90 9.00 10.37
N ASP A 177 18.92 9.16 11.22
CA ASP A 177 19.17 8.44 12.49
C ASP A 177 18.09 8.68 13.58
N SER A 178 16.93 9.27 13.26
CA SER A 178 15.90 9.47 14.27
C SER A 178 15.27 8.13 14.69
N GLU A 179 15.23 7.83 16.00
CA GLU A 179 14.55 6.63 16.51
C GLU A 179 13.08 6.53 16.04
N TRP A 180 12.46 7.69 15.75
CA TRP A 180 11.08 7.79 15.29
C TRP A 180 10.91 7.30 13.84
N THR A 181 11.84 7.63 12.93
CA THR A 181 11.79 7.18 11.53
C THR A 181 12.02 5.69 11.41
N GLU A 182 12.94 5.13 12.19
CA GLU A 182 13.17 3.68 12.26
C GLU A 182 11.93 2.94 12.81
N GLN A 183 11.34 3.44 13.90
CA GLN A 183 10.13 2.85 14.49
C GLN A 183 8.94 2.90 13.51
N GLU A 184 8.71 4.03 12.84
CA GLU A 184 7.65 4.17 11.85
C GLU A 184 7.85 3.26 10.63
N PHE A 185 9.09 3.14 10.16
CA PHE A 185 9.44 2.22 9.08
C PHE A 185 9.12 0.78 9.48
N HIS A 186 9.52 0.35 10.68
CA HIS A 186 9.30 -1.01 11.15
C HIS A 186 7.84 -1.36 11.42
N ALA A 187 7.03 -0.38 11.81
CA ALA A 187 5.63 -0.58 12.19
C ALA A 187 4.63 -0.53 11.02
N LYS A 188 5.11 -0.47 9.77
CA LYS A 188 4.31 -0.75 8.57
C LYS A 188 4.03 -2.25 8.48
N LEU A 189 2.83 -2.66 8.05
CA LEU A 189 2.46 -4.08 8.00
C LEU A 189 3.47 -4.92 7.21
N ARG A 190 3.80 -4.47 6.00
CA ARG A 190 4.77 -5.15 5.12
C ARG A 190 6.11 -5.36 5.81
N ASN A 191 6.63 -4.33 6.46
CA ASN A 191 7.94 -4.38 7.10
C ASN A 191 7.92 -5.22 8.37
N THR A 192 6.85 -5.14 9.16
CA THR A 192 6.63 -6.02 10.31
C THR A 192 6.54 -7.50 9.89
N ALA A 193 5.77 -7.81 8.84
CA ALA A 193 5.63 -9.17 8.29
C ALA A 193 6.96 -9.73 7.79
N THR A 194 7.70 -8.94 6.99
CA THR A 194 9.00 -9.34 6.44
C THR A 194 9.99 -9.66 7.57
N ARG A 195 10.05 -8.83 8.61
CA ARG A 195 10.90 -9.08 9.80
C ARG A 195 10.47 -10.28 10.62
N ALA A 196 9.19 -10.66 10.56
CA ALA A 196 8.66 -11.88 11.16
C ALA A 196 8.90 -13.14 10.29
N GLY A 197 9.61 -13.00 9.16
CA GLY A 197 9.90 -14.11 8.24
C GLY A 197 8.80 -14.40 7.22
N ILE A 198 7.82 -13.49 7.08
CA ILE A 198 6.72 -13.62 6.12
C ILE A 198 6.99 -12.69 4.93
N PRO A 199 7.28 -13.20 3.72
CA PRO A 199 7.50 -12.34 2.57
C PRO A 199 6.24 -11.53 2.26
N ALA A 200 6.43 -10.23 2.02
CA ALA A 200 5.35 -9.27 1.98
C ALA A 200 5.59 -8.17 0.94
N ILE A 201 4.53 -7.79 0.24
CA ILE A 201 4.54 -6.70 -0.75
C ILE A 201 3.39 -5.74 -0.54
N THR A 202 3.59 -4.50 -0.99
CA THR A 202 2.55 -3.45 -1.02
C THR A 202 2.37 -2.96 -2.46
N PRO A 203 1.37 -3.47 -3.18
CA PRO A 203 0.97 -2.89 -4.46
C PRO A 203 0.22 -1.57 -4.26
N GLU A 204 0.63 -0.55 -5.00
CA GLU A 204 0.07 0.80 -4.98
C GLU A 204 -0.71 1.01 -6.27
N LEU A 205 -2.03 0.80 -6.21
CA LEU A 205 -2.89 0.68 -7.38
C LEU A 205 -3.55 2.02 -7.74
N SER A 206 -2.77 2.95 -8.30
CA SER A 206 -3.24 4.24 -8.83
C SER A 206 -3.99 5.10 -7.79
N ASN A 207 -5.07 5.76 -8.17
CA ASN A 207 -5.69 6.88 -7.44
C ASN A 207 -6.50 6.45 -6.20
N SER A 208 -6.20 7.07 -5.07
CA SER A 208 -7.06 7.03 -3.88
C SER A 208 -8.39 7.79 -4.09
N ARG A 209 -9.50 7.26 -3.56
CA ARG A 209 -10.89 7.76 -3.58
C ARG A 209 -11.75 7.38 -4.79
N ARG A 210 -11.19 6.74 -5.81
CA ARG A 210 -11.96 6.26 -6.97
C ARG A 210 -11.65 4.80 -7.26
N ILE A 211 -12.62 4.11 -7.86
CA ILE A 211 -12.39 2.77 -8.40
C ILE A 211 -11.96 2.95 -9.85
N GLN A 212 -10.70 2.62 -10.15
CA GLN A 212 -10.18 2.57 -11.51
C GLN A 212 -10.20 1.13 -12.00
N HIS A 213 -11.00 0.87 -13.03
CA HIS A 213 -11.31 -0.50 -13.45
C HIS A 213 -10.08 -1.27 -13.93
N ASP A 214 -9.24 -0.58 -14.67
CA ASP A 214 -7.99 -1.01 -15.25
C ASP A 214 -6.90 -1.25 -14.18
N ALA A 215 -6.75 -0.36 -13.19
CA ALA A 215 -5.89 -0.60 -12.02
C ALA A 215 -6.36 -1.81 -11.20
N VAL A 216 -7.68 -1.94 -11.00
CA VAL A 216 -8.28 -3.08 -10.30
C VAL A 216 -8.08 -4.38 -11.06
N GLU A 217 -8.15 -4.37 -12.40
CA GLU A 217 -7.88 -5.56 -13.22
C GLU A 217 -6.44 -6.01 -13.08
N ARG A 218 -5.48 -5.08 -13.19
CA ARG A 218 -4.06 -5.38 -12.93
C ARG A 218 -3.84 -5.92 -11.52
N GLY A 219 -4.47 -5.32 -10.52
CA GLY A 219 -4.40 -5.80 -9.14
C GLY A 219 -4.97 -7.21 -8.95
N VAL A 220 -6.08 -7.56 -9.62
CA VAL A 220 -6.64 -8.93 -9.58
C VAL A 220 -5.69 -9.92 -10.23
N GLU A 221 -5.15 -9.62 -11.41
CA GLU A 221 -4.20 -10.51 -12.08
C GLU A 221 -2.91 -10.65 -11.28
N GLY A 222 -2.40 -9.57 -10.67
CA GLY A 222 -1.21 -9.63 -9.82
C GLY A 222 -1.40 -10.50 -8.59
N VAL A 223 -2.54 -10.42 -7.91
CA VAL A 223 -2.84 -11.34 -6.80
C VAL A 223 -2.96 -12.78 -7.30
N VAL A 224 -3.60 -13.03 -8.45
CA VAL A 224 -3.71 -14.38 -9.04
C VAL A 224 -2.33 -14.94 -9.40
N ASN A 225 -1.45 -14.12 -9.98
CA ASN A 225 -0.07 -14.52 -10.30
C ASN A 225 0.68 -14.93 -9.04
N VAL A 226 0.61 -14.12 -7.97
CA VAL A 226 1.26 -14.43 -6.68
C VAL A 226 0.70 -15.72 -6.07
N LEU A 227 -0.64 -15.87 -6.04
CA LEU A 227 -1.26 -17.10 -5.54
C LEU A 227 -0.89 -18.34 -6.38
N THR A 228 -0.67 -18.18 -7.69
CA THR A 228 -0.20 -19.25 -8.57
C THR A 228 1.26 -19.60 -8.31
N HIS A 229 2.13 -18.59 -8.18
CA HIS A 229 3.55 -18.75 -7.89
C HIS A 229 3.80 -19.46 -6.56
N ILE A 230 3.09 -19.07 -5.51
CA ILE A 230 3.16 -19.71 -4.18
C ILE A 230 2.58 -21.14 -4.21
N GLY A 231 1.78 -21.47 -5.22
CA GLY A 231 1.21 -22.80 -5.43
C GLY A 231 -0.19 -22.99 -4.86
N VAL A 232 -0.85 -21.91 -4.40
CA VAL A 232 -2.26 -21.93 -3.98
C VAL A 232 -3.16 -22.28 -5.16
N LEU A 233 -2.98 -21.57 -6.28
CA LEU A 233 -3.70 -21.79 -7.53
C LEU A 233 -2.90 -22.71 -8.45
N ASP A 234 -3.60 -23.33 -9.41
CA ASP A 234 -2.94 -24.07 -10.49
C ASP A 234 -2.61 -23.16 -11.68
N GLY A 235 -1.62 -23.55 -12.46
CA GLY A 235 -1.22 -22.85 -13.67
C GLY A 235 0.20 -22.29 -13.60
N THR A 236 0.46 -21.34 -14.48
CA THR A 236 1.73 -20.61 -14.56
C THR A 236 1.41 -19.12 -14.50
N PRO A 237 2.10 -18.32 -13.67
CA PRO A 237 1.94 -16.88 -13.69
C PRO A 237 2.07 -16.35 -15.12
N THR A 238 1.24 -15.37 -15.48
CA THR A 238 1.36 -14.73 -16.79
C THR A 238 2.76 -14.09 -16.87
N PRO A 239 3.54 -14.31 -17.96
CA PRO A 239 4.95 -13.93 -18.01
C PRO A 239 5.17 -12.47 -17.63
N PRO A 240 6.27 -12.16 -16.91
CA PRO A 240 6.46 -10.87 -16.28
C PRO A 240 6.53 -9.74 -17.32
N VAL A 241 6.08 -8.57 -16.90
CA VAL A 241 6.41 -7.31 -17.57
C VAL A 241 7.91 -7.06 -17.42
N GLU A 242 8.52 -6.34 -18.36
CA GLU A 242 9.86 -5.81 -18.12
C GLU A 242 9.78 -4.87 -16.92
N HIS A 243 10.58 -5.14 -15.87
CA HIS A 243 10.52 -4.37 -14.63
C HIS A 243 11.56 -3.25 -14.64
N THR A 244 11.18 -2.11 -14.08
CA THR A 244 12.12 -1.06 -13.68
C THR A 244 12.22 -1.07 -12.16
N VAL A 245 13.42 -1.24 -11.62
CA VAL A 245 13.64 -1.21 -10.17
C VAL A 245 14.15 0.17 -9.81
N ALA A 246 13.52 0.78 -8.80
CA ALA A 246 13.93 2.07 -8.30
C ALA A 246 13.89 2.10 -6.77
N ARG A 247 14.70 2.98 -6.19
CA ARG A 247 14.66 3.28 -4.75
C ARG A 247 13.89 4.55 -4.48
N ASN A 248 13.13 4.50 -3.40
CA ASN A 248 12.45 5.66 -2.83
C ASN A 248 13.14 6.07 -1.52
N HIS A 249 12.93 7.31 -1.09
CA HIS A 249 13.34 7.95 0.18
C HIS A 249 14.56 8.87 0.15
N ILE A 250 15.22 9.08 -0.99
CA ILE A 250 16.40 9.98 -1.01
C ILE A 250 16.02 11.47 -1.08
N GLY A 251 14.73 11.80 -1.13
CA GLY A 251 14.21 13.17 -0.99
C GLY A 251 13.00 13.48 -1.87
N ARG A 252 12.34 14.56 -1.50
CA ARG A 252 11.06 15.05 -2.01
C ARG A 252 11.27 16.48 -2.43
N VAL A 253 10.67 16.91 -3.54
CA VAL A 253 10.71 18.33 -3.92
C VAL A 253 9.88 19.12 -2.90
N PRO A 254 10.50 19.95 -2.04
CA PRO A 254 9.83 20.55 -0.90
C PRO A 254 9.06 21.82 -1.28
N VAL A 255 7.98 22.08 -0.56
CA VAL A 255 7.28 23.36 -0.56
C VAL A 255 7.94 24.26 0.49
N HIS A 256 8.57 25.36 0.08
CA HIS A 256 9.13 26.35 1.00
C HIS A 256 8.13 27.45 1.38
N HIS A 257 7.15 27.70 0.51
CA HIS A 257 6.14 28.74 0.69
C HIS A 257 4.73 28.20 0.48
N SER A 258 3.83 28.42 1.45
CA SER A 258 2.42 28.07 1.29
C SER A 258 1.76 28.90 0.20
N GLY A 259 1.02 28.28 -0.70
CA GLY A 259 0.43 28.96 -1.85
C GLY A 259 -0.41 28.06 -2.75
N LEU A 260 -0.61 28.53 -3.98
CA LEU A 260 -1.28 27.79 -5.04
C LEU A 260 -0.23 27.25 -6.02
N PHE A 261 -0.02 25.94 -6.01
CA PHE A 261 0.81 25.22 -6.95
C PHE A 261 0.07 24.97 -8.28
N GLU A 262 0.66 25.44 -9.36
CA GLU A 262 0.29 25.14 -10.74
C GLU A 262 1.39 24.27 -11.35
N PRO A 263 1.14 22.98 -11.61
CA PRO A 263 2.13 22.10 -12.23
C PRO A 263 2.41 22.54 -13.67
N ASP A 264 3.64 22.33 -14.11
CA ASP A 264 4.01 22.52 -15.51
C ASP A 264 3.16 21.56 -16.39
N PRO A 265 2.48 22.07 -17.44
CA PRO A 265 1.62 21.24 -18.28
C PRO A 265 2.38 20.18 -19.08
N ASP A 266 3.68 20.35 -19.30
CA ASP A 266 4.52 19.41 -20.05
C ASP A 266 5.15 18.33 -19.15
N VAL A 267 4.80 18.31 -17.85
CA VAL A 267 5.33 17.36 -16.86
C VAL A 267 4.23 16.39 -16.41
N GLU A 268 4.48 15.10 -16.63
CA GLU A 268 3.58 14.00 -16.30
C GLU A 268 4.28 12.93 -15.43
N VAL A 269 3.49 12.19 -14.66
CA VAL A 269 4.04 11.04 -13.91
C VAL A 269 4.50 9.96 -14.89
N GLY A 270 5.71 9.44 -14.66
CA GLY A 270 6.40 8.53 -15.57
C GLY A 270 7.47 9.18 -16.42
N ASP A 271 7.54 10.51 -16.45
CA ASP A 271 8.64 11.20 -17.10
C ASP A 271 9.97 10.92 -16.41
N HIS A 272 11.02 10.85 -17.22
CA HIS A 272 12.39 10.87 -16.73
C HIS A 272 12.83 12.32 -16.61
N VAL A 273 13.09 12.76 -15.38
CA VAL A 273 13.52 14.14 -15.05
C VAL A 273 15.01 14.18 -14.75
N THR A 274 15.60 15.35 -14.93
CA THR A 274 16.99 15.71 -14.59
C THR A 274 16.98 16.72 -13.45
N ALA A 275 18.00 16.71 -12.59
CA ALA A 275 18.16 17.71 -11.54
C ALA A 275 18.11 19.13 -12.11
N GLY A 276 17.20 19.96 -11.60
CA GLY A 276 16.95 21.32 -12.06
C GLY A 276 15.82 21.45 -13.08
N ASP A 277 15.22 20.36 -13.56
CA ASP A 277 14.03 20.43 -14.42
C ASP A 277 12.88 21.11 -13.69
N HIS A 278 12.21 22.04 -14.37
CA HIS A 278 11.10 22.81 -13.81
C HIS A 278 9.85 21.94 -13.67
N LEU A 279 9.17 22.03 -12.52
CA LEU A 279 7.98 21.21 -12.22
C LEU A 279 6.68 22.02 -12.13
N GLY A 280 6.78 23.35 -12.14
CA GLY A 280 5.64 24.25 -12.03
C GLY A 280 5.95 25.48 -11.19
N VAL A 281 4.91 26.15 -10.72
CA VAL A 281 5.04 27.42 -10.00
C VAL A 281 4.10 27.46 -8.80
N ILE A 282 4.56 28.01 -7.68
CA ILE A 282 3.73 28.32 -6.52
C ILE A 282 3.46 29.82 -6.49
N TYR A 283 2.19 30.19 -6.50
CA TYR A 283 1.74 31.58 -6.43
C TYR A 283 1.16 31.93 -5.07
N ASN A 284 1.31 33.19 -4.68
CA ASN A 284 0.48 33.78 -3.64
C ASN A 284 -0.92 34.02 -4.21
N PRO A 285 -1.99 33.35 -3.73
CA PRO A 285 -3.32 33.49 -4.32
C PRO A 285 -3.94 34.88 -4.08
N ALA A 286 -3.41 35.68 -3.16
CA ALA A 286 -3.90 37.02 -2.87
C ALA A 286 -3.18 38.13 -3.66
N THR A 287 -1.87 37.98 -3.90
CA THR A 287 -1.05 38.99 -4.60
C THR A 287 -0.69 38.60 -6.03
N PHE A 288 -0.87 37.33 -6.40
CA PHE A 288 -0.43 36.71 -7.66
C PHE A 288 1.09 36.74 -7.90
N GLU A 289 1.87 37.04 -6.87
CA GLU A 289 3.33 36.95 -6.93
C GLU A 289 3.78 35.49 -6.97
N VAL A 290 4.82 35.23 -7.75
CA VAL A 290 5.53 33.94 -7.74
C VAL A 290 6.29 33.83 -6.41
N LEU A 291 5.97 32.80 -5.64
CA LEU A 291 6.61 32.49 -4.37
C LEU A 291 7.76 31.49 -4.53
N GLN A 292 7.61 30.53 -5.44
CA GLN A 292 8.57 29.45 -5.66
C GLN A 292 8.40 28.88 -7.07
N GLU A 293 9.50 28.50 -7.70
CA GLU A 293 9.53 27.69 -8.94
C GLU A 293 10.20 26.35 -8.59
N PRO A 294 9.44 25.33 -8.17
CA PRO A 294 9.98 24.04 -7.79
C PRO A 294 10.68 23.36 -8.97
N THR A 295 11.86 22.81 -8.72
CA THR A 295 12.61 21.99 -9.67
C THR A 295 12.84 20.59 -9.14
N ALA A 296 13.02 19.61 -10.04
CA ALA A 296 13.49 18.29 -9.67
C ALA A 296 14.82 18.40 -8.92
N ASP A 297 14.95 17.69 -7.80
CA ASP A 297 16.13 17.74 -6.94
C ASP A 297 17.22 16.74 -7.37
N ARG A 298 16.88 15.84 -8.31
CA ARG A 298 17.76 14.80 -8.85
C ARG A 298 17.27 14.27 -10.19
N ASP A 299 18.12 13.44 -10.80
CA ASP A 299 17.77 12.64 -11.96
C ASP A 299 16.97 11.39 -11.55
N GLY A 300 15.95 11.03 -12.33
CA GLY A 300 15.20 9.79 -12.10
C GLY A 300 13.79 9.82 -12.67
N ILE A 301 12.94 8.93 -12.15
CA ILE A 301 11.56 8.76 -12.61
C ILE A 301 10.63 9.58 -11.72
N LEU A 302 9.88 10.51 -12.30
CA LEU A 302 8.84 11.26 -11.60
C LEU A 302 7.64 10.33 -11.35
N TYR A 303 7.61 9.67 -10.19
CA TYR A 303 6.58 8.66 -9.91
C TYR A 303 5.37 9.22 -9.16
N SER A 304 5.46 10.44 -8.62
CA SER A 304 4.31 11.14 -8.04
C SER A 304 4.39 12.65 -8.28
N LEU A 305 3.28 13.27 -8.63
CA LEU A 305 3.17 14.73 -8.77
C LEU A 305 1.89 15.23 -8.07
N ARG A 306 2.01 16.29 -7.27
CA ARG A 306 0.88 16.90 -6.57
C ARG A 306 -0.04 17.58 -7.59
N ARG A 307 -1.31 17.14 -7.63
CA ARG A 307 -2.39 17.85 -8.35
C ARG A 307 -3.35 18.62 -7.46
N GLU A 308 -3.26 18.43 -6.14
CA GLU A 308 -3.93 19.32 -5.21
C GLU A 308 -3.17 20.65 -5.14
N SER A 309 -3.70 21.67 -5.83
CA SER A 309 -3.00 22.94 -6.00
C SER A 309 -2.79 23.72 -4.71
N THR A 310 -3.53 23.46 -3.63
CA THR A 310 -3.24 24.11 -2.34
C THR A 310 -2.08 23.41 -1.65
N CYS A 311 -0.99 24.14 -1.41
CA CYS A 311 0.18 23.62 -0.74
C CYS A 311 0.53 24.44 0.52
N VAL A 312 1.02 23.74 1.53
CA VAL A 312 1.53 24.31 2.78
C VAL A 312 3.04 24.12 2.84
N ALA A 313 3.77 25.13 3.31
CA ALA A 313 5.20 25.02 3.53
C ALA A 313 5.55 23.81 4.41
N GLY A 314 6.57 23.05 4.01
CA GLY A 314 6.96 21.77 4.61
C GLY A 314 6.35 20.54 3.95
N GLU A 315 5.34 20.69 3.09
CA GLU A 315 4.83 19.59 2.26
C GLU A 315 5.78 19.28 1.07
N SER A 316 5.42 18.27 0.29
CA SER A 316 6.10 17.88 -0.94
C SER A 316 5.19 18.04 -2.16
N ILE A 317 5.82 18.43 -3.28
CA ILE A 317 5.19 18.61 -4.59
C ILE A 317 5.36 17.37 -5.47
N ALA A 318 6.55 16.78 -5.44
CA ALA A 318 6.90 15.67 -6.32
C ALA A 318 7.83 14.70 -5.61
N SER A 319 7.80 13.46 -6.09
CA SER A 319 8.73 12.42 -5.68
C SER A 319 9.39 11.83 -6.91
N VAL A 320 10.73 11.80 -6.88
CA VAL A 320 11.57 11.29 -7.97
C VAL A 320 12.30 10.05 -7.46
N ALA A 321 12.02 8.91 -8.08
CA ALA A 321 12.64 7.63 -7.75
C ALA A 321 13.94 7.46 -8.53
N ILE A 322 14.98 6.98 -7.85
CA ILE A 322 16.28 6.74 -8.47
C ILE A 322 16.27 5.33 -9.02
N ARG A 323 16.41 5.20 -10.33
CA ARG A 323 16.50 3.90 -10.99
C ARG A 323 17.77 3.17 -10.52
N THR A 324 17.60 1.93 -10.07
CA THR A 324 18.68 1.04 -9.65
C THR A 324 18.92 -0.07 -10.66
N GLU A 325 17.88 -0.52 -11.37
CA GLU A 325 17.94 -1.52 -12.44
C GLU A 325 16.96 -1.17 -13.57
#